data_AF-A0A2V7C4U6-F1
#
_entry.id   AF-A0A2V7C4U6-F1
#
_cell.length_a   1.000
_cell.length_b   1.000
_cell.length_c   1.000
_cell.angle_alpha   90.00
_cell.angle_beta   90.00
_cell.angle_gamma   90.00
#
_symmetry.space_group_name_H-M   'P 1'
#
loop_
_entity.id
_entity.type
_entity.pdbx_description
1 polymer ?
#
loop_
_entity_poly.entity_id
_entity_poly.type
_entity_poly.pdbx_seq_one_letter_code
_entity_poly.pdbx_strand_id
1 'polypeptide(L)'
;MTVDQPDDAFKPPERWRLAIGLLAIAVVAALGFQTFQLVRERNALQGVWANQEPTIQQATKVRTQLDAISTRVLELAQQGNPGATTIVEELAKRGITINPSASTKPTR
;
A
#
# COMPACT_ATOMS: atom_id res chain seq x y z
N MET A 1 27.77 -66.33 37.30
CA MET A 1 27.42 -64.90 37.24
C MET A 1 27.72 -64.45 35.82
N THR A 2 26.75 -64.58 34.92
CA THR A 2 26.84 -64.09 33.54
C THR A 2 25.56 -63.34 33.31
N VAL A 3 25.67 -62.02 33.37
CA VAL A 3 24.58 -61.09 33.15
C VAL A 3 24.22 -61.18 31.67
N ASP A 4 23.00 -61.62 31.40
CA ASP A 4 22.38 -61.61 30.08
C ASP A 4 22.23 -60.14 29.66
N GLN A 5 22.93 -59.75 28.60
CA GLN A 5 22.94 -58.40 28.05
C GLN A 5 21.78 -58.31 27.04
N PRO A 6 20.75 -57.46 27.23
CA PRO A 6 19.69 -57.32 26.24
C PRO A 6 20.17 -56.39 25.12
N ASP A 7 20.76 -56.97 24.07
CA ASP A 7 21.10 -56.27 22.83
C ASP A 7 19.86 -56.13 21.90
N ASP A 8 18.76 -55.61 22.44
CA ASP A 8 17.58 -55.25 21.65
C ASP A 8 17.72 -53.84 21.11
N ALA A 9 18.71 -53.64 20.23
CA ALA A 9 18.84 -52.41 19.48
C ALA A 9 17.63 -52.28 18.54
N PHE A 10 16.69 -51.37 18.87
CA PHE A 10 15.54 -51.01 18.04
C PHE A 10 16.03 -50.66 16.62
N LYS A 11 15.93 -51.61 15.69
CA LYS A 11 16.14 -51.42 14.26
C LYS A 11 14.81 -50.95 13.68
N PRO A 12 14.62 -49.66 13.42
CA PRO A 12 13.38 -49.20 12.84
C PRO A 12 13.19 -49.90 11.48
N PRO A 13 11.97 -50.40 11.18
CA PRO A 13 11.71 -51.09 9.93
C PRO A 13 11.97 -50.12 8.76
N GLU A 14 12.49 -50.62 7.64
CA GLU A 14 12.88 -49.84 6.45
C GLU A 14 11.81 -48.84 5.97
N ARG A 15 10.53 -49.20 6.15
CA ARG A 15 9.36 -48.36 5.85
C ARG A 15 9.33 -47.04 6.63
N TRP A 16 9.83 -47.02 7.86
CA TRP A 16 9.90 -45.80 8.68
C TRP A 16 10.94 -44.82 8.16
N ARG A 17 12.08 -45.30 7.65
CA ARG A 17 13.10 -44.44 7.04
C ARG A 17 12.55 -43.74 5.80
N LEU A 18 11.80 -44.47 4.97
CA LEU A 18 11.12 -43.91 3.81
C LEU A 18 10.04 -42.90 4.19
N ALA A 19 9.23 -43.20 5.21
CA ALA A 19 8.20 -42.29 5.71
C ALA A 19 8.80 -40.97 6.23
N ILE A 20 9.89 -41.05 7.01
CA ILE A 20 10.60 -39.88 7.52
C ILE A 20 11.24 -39.08 6.38
N GLY A 21 11.84 -39.75 5.39
CA GLY A 21 12.41 -39.10 4.22
C GLY A 21 11.37 -38.34 3.39
N LEU A 22 10.21 -38.96 3.15
CA LEU A 22 9.09 -38.32 2.46
C LEU A 22 8.54 -37.13 3.25
N LEU A 23 8.42 -37.26 4.57
CA LEU A 23 7.98 -36.17 5.44
C LEU A 23 8.95 -34.98 5.36
N ALA A 24 10.26 -35.24 5.42
CA ALA A 24 11.27 -34.19 5.30
C ALA A 24 11.17 -33.44 3.97
N ILE A 25 11.01 -34.16 2.86
CA ILE A 25 10.81 -33.56 1.53
C ILE A 25 9.53 -32.73 1.48
N ALA A 26 8.43 -33.25 2.03
CA ALA A 26 7.15 -32.54 2.06
C ALA A 26 7.25 -31.23 2.87
N VAL A 27 7.95 -31.25 4.00
CA VAL A 27 8.20 -30.05 4.82
C VAL A 27 9.02 -29.02 4.04
N VAL A 28 10.11 -29.44 3.39
CA VAL A 28 10.93 -28.54 2.58
C VAL A 28 10.13 -27.94 1.42
N ALA A 29 9.33 -28.76 0.73
CA ALA A 29 8.46 -28.29 -0.35
C ALA A 29 7.41 -27.30 0.16
N ALA A 30 6.81 -27.56 1.33
CA ALA A 30 5.85 -26.67 1.95
C ALA A 30 6.47 -25.32 2.32
N LEU A 31 7.67 -25.31 2.89
CA LEU A 31 8.39 -24.06 3.23
C LEU A 31 8.77 -23.27 1.97
N GLY A 32 9.23 -23.96 0.93
CA GLY A 32 9.53 -23.35 -0.37
C GLY A 32 8.28 -22.70 -0.98
N PHE A 33 7.16 -23.41 -0.94
CA PHE A 33 5.88 -22.90 -1.43
C PHE A 33 5.37 -21.71 -0.60
N GLN A 34 5.44 -21.77 0.73
CA GLN A 34 5.08 -20.65 1.60
C GLN A 34 5.94 -19.42 1.33
N THR A 35 7.25 -19.60 1.15
CA THR A 35 8.17 -18.51 0.80
C THR A 35 7.82 -17.89 -0.56
N PHE A 36 7.52 -18.72 -1.56
CA PHE A 36 7.11 -18.24 -2.87
C PHE A 36 5.81 -17.41 -2.82
N GLN A 37 4.81 -17.88 -2.08
CA GLN A 37 3.55 -17.16 -1.87
C GLN A 37 3.79 -15.80 -1.18
N LEU A 38 4.62 -15.77 -0.14
CA LEU A 38 4.95 -14.54 0.58
C LEU A 38 5.68 -13.50 -0.28
N VAL A 39 6.64 -13.94 -1.11
CA VAL A 39 7.34 -13.06 -2.06
C VAL A 39 6.37 -12.52 -3.10
N ARG A 40 5.44 -13.34 -3.60
CA ARG A 40 4.42 -12.92 -4.56
C ARG A 40 3.46 -11.89 -3.95
N GLU A 41 3.03 -12.08 -2.71
CA GLU A 41 2.18 -11.11 -1.99
C GLU A 41 2.92 -9.78 -1.78
N ARG A 42 4.20 -9.83 -1.39
CA ARG A 42 5.03 -8.63 -1.26
C ARG A 42 5.12 -7.86 -2.58
N ASN A 43 5.33 -8.56 -3.69
CA ASN A 43 5.39 -7.95 -5.02
C ASN A 43 4.02 -7.35 -5.43
N ALA A 44 2.92 -8.01 -5.10
CA ALA A 44 1.58 -7.49 -5.36
C ALA A 44 1.31 -6.19 -4.57
N LEU A 45 1.69 -6.16 -3.28
CA LEU A 45 1.61 -4.95 -2.47
C LEU A 45 2.48 -3.83 -3.06
N GLN A 46 3.74 -4.11 -3.39
CA GLN A 46 4.63 -3.13 -4.05
C GLN A 46 4.05 -2.59 -5.36
N GLY A 47 3.39 -3.44 -6.17
CA GLY A 47 2.67 -3.00 -7.36
C GLY A 47 1.52 -2.02 -7.06
N VAL A 48 0.79 -2.23 -5.97
CA VAL A 48 -0.25 -1.29 -5.51
C VAL A 48 0.35 0.05 -5.08
N TRP A 49 1.52 0.06 -4.43
CA TRP A 49 2.25 1.30 -4.12
C TRP A 49 2.71 2.03 -5.39
N ALA A 50 3.29 1.29 -6.35
CA ALA A 50 3.71 1.86 -7.63
C ALA A 50 2.53 2.44 -8.44
N ASN A 51 1.34 1.84 -8.33
CA ASN A 51 0.13 2.32 -9.00
C ASN A 51 -0.53 3.54 -8.30
N GLN A 52 -0.14 3.86 -7.07
CA GLN A 52 -0.65 5.04 -6.36
C GLN A 52 0.07 6.33 -6.80
N GLU A 53 1.35 6.23 -7.19
CA GLU A 53 2.15 7.36 -7.65
C GLU A 53 1.47 8.18 -8.80
N PRO A 54 1.00 7.58 -9.90
CA PRO A 54 0.31 8.33 -10.94
C PRO A 54 -1.03 8.91 -10.47
N THR A 55 -1.73 8.23 -9.56
CA THR A 55 -3.01 8.70 -9.00
C THR A 55 -2.80 9.96 -8.15
N ILE A 56 -1.75 9.99 -7.32
CA ILE A 56 -1.39 11.17 -6.52
C ILE A 56 -0.98 12.34 -7.40
N GLN A 57 -0.20 12.08 -8.46
CA GLN A 57 0.18 13.12 -9.42
C GLN A 57 -1.03 13.69 -10.17
N GLN A 58 -1.99 12.84 -10.56
CA GLN A 58 -3.24 13.28 -11.19
C GLN A 58 -4.10 14.09 -10.22
N ALA A 59 -4.28 13.63 -8.98
CA ALA A 59 -5.00 14.37 -7.95
C ALA A 59 -4.36 15.74 -7.66
N THR A 60 -3.03 15.80 -7.65
CA THR A 60 -2.28 17.05 -7.48
C THR A 60 -2.53 18.02 -8.63
N LYS A 61 -2.53 17.54 -9.88
CA LYS A 61 -2.88 18.37 -11.06
C LYS A 61 -4.30 18.89 -11.02
N VAL A 62 -5.26 18.06 -10.61
CA VAL A 62 -6.67 18.49 -10.48
C VAL A 62 -6.79 19.56 -9.39
N ARG A 63 -6.09 19.39 -8.26
CA ARG A 63 -6.08 20.37 -7.18
C ARG A 63 -5.50 21.71 -7.63
N THR A 64 -4.35 21.72 -8.31
CA THR A 64 -3.75 22.97 -8.80
C THR A 64 -4.62 23.69 -9.81
N GLN A 65 -5.34 22.95 -10.67
CA GLN A 65 -6.32 23.54 -11.58
C GLN A 65 -7.51 24.15 -10.84
N LEU A 66 -8.04 23.46 -9.82
CA LEU A 66 -9.13 23.96 -8.99
C LEU A 66 -8.73 25.23 -8.22
N ASP A 67 -7.52 25.26 -7.67
CA ASP A 67 -6.96 26.42 -6.96
C ASP A 67 -6.77 27.63 -7.90
N ALA A 68 -6.37 27.40 -9.15
CA ALA A 68 -6.26 28.45 -10.15
C ALA A 68 -7.64 29.03 -10.53
N ILE A 69 -8.66 28.18 -10.68
CA ILE A 69 -10.03 28.63 -10.99
C ILE A 69 -10.61 29.40 -9.80
N SER A 70 -10.48 28.89 -8.58
CA SER A 70 -11.01 29.53 -7.37
C SER A 70 -10.37 30.90 -7.13
N THR A 71 -9.06 31.04 -7.38
CA THR A 71 -8.35 32.33 -7.31
C THR A 71 -8.91 33.34 -8.32
N ARG A 72 -9.11 32.92 -9.57
CA ARG A 72 -9.71 33.80 -10.60
C ARG A 72 -11.14 34.20 -10.28
N VAL A 73 -11.93 33.28 -9.72
CA VAL A 73 -13.30 33.57 -9.27
C VAL A 73 -13.28 34.58 -8.12
N LEU A 74 -12.32 34.46 -7.20
CA LEU A 74 -12.16 35.45 -6.13
C LEU A 74 -11.75 36.83 -6.67
N GLU A 75 -10.82 36.89 -7.62
CA GLU A 75 -10.45 38.14 -8.30
C GLU A 75 -11.64 38.78 -9.01
N LEU A 76 -12.45 37.97 -9.72
CA LEU A 76 -13.68 38.43 -10.36
C LEU A 76 -14.71 38.94 -9.34
N ALA A 77 -14.86 38.29 -8.19
CA ALA A 77 -15.73 38.74 -7.11
C ALA A 77 -15.24 40.07 -6.53
N GLN A 78 -13.93 40.24 -6.33
CA GLN A 78 -13.32 41.49 -5.88
C GLN A 78 -13.46 42.62 -6.90
N GLN A 79 -13.48 42.30 -8.19
CA GLN A 79 -13.76 43.25 -9.28
C GLN A 79 -15.25 43.62 -9.39
N GLY A 80 -16.12 43.08 -8.52
CA GLY A 80 -17.54 43.42 -8.45
C GLY A 80 -18.44 42.57 -9.35
N ASN A 81 -17.98 41.41 -9.82
CA ASN A 81 -18.83 40.48 -10.57
C ASN A 81 -19.84 39.79 -9.63
N PRO A 82 -21.17 39.99 -9.80
CA PRO A 82 -22.17 39.47 -8.88
C PRO A 82 -22.23 37.94 -8.86
N GLY A 83 -22.01 37.29 -10.02
CA GLY A 83 -22.00 35.83 -10.12
C GLY A 83 -20.82 35.19 -9.40
N ALA A 84 -19.64 35.81 -9.48
CA ALA A 84 -18.45 35.33 -8.78
C ALA A 84 -18.57 35.50 -7.25
N THR A 85 -19.16 36.60 -6.79
CA THR A 85 -19.43 36.83 -5.36
C THR A 85 -20.35 35.77 -4.79
N THR A 86 -21.44 35.42 -5.48
CA THR A 86 -22.33 34.32 -5.06
C THR A 86 -21.58 32.99 -4.93
N ILE A 87 -20.66 32.69 -5.86
CA ILE A 87 -19.87 31.45 -5.80
C ILE A 87 -18.93 31.45 -4.58
N VAL A 88 -18.25 32.57 -4.29
CA VAL A 88 -17.37 32.69 -3.12
C VAL A 88 -18.16 32.55 -1.82
N GLU A 89 -19.34 33.17 -1.73
CA GLU A 89 -20.23 33.06 -0.57
C GLU A 89 -20.72 31.62 -0.35
N GLU A 90 -21.13 30.92 -1.41
CA GLU A 90 -21.54 29.52 -1.32
C GLU A 90 -20.37 28.59 -0.91
N LEU A 91 -19.15 28.89 -1.36
CA LEU A 91 -17.94 28.17 -0.92
C LEU A 91 -17.64 28.45 0.56
N ALA A 92 -17.77 29.70 1.01
CA ALA A 92 -17.61 30.08 2.42
C ALA A 92 -18.67 29.40 3.31
N LYS A 93 -19.93 29.32 2.88
CA LYS A 93 -21.01 28.60 3.60
C LYS A 93 -20.71 27.10 3.75
N ARG A 94 -19.97 26.52 2.81
CA ARG A 94 -19.53 25.11 2.84
C ARG A 94 -18.21 24.92 3.61
N GLY A 95 -17.69 25.96 4.27
CA GLY A 95 -16.46 25.91 5.05
C GLY A 95 -15.17 25.95 4.20
N ILE A 96 -15.29 26.24 2.90
CA ILE A 96 -14.16 26.33 1.98
C ILE A 96 -13.79 27.82 1.85
N THR A 97 -12.84 28.27 2.67
CA THR A 97 -12.26 29.62 2.54
C THR A 97 -11.21 29.60 1.44
N ILE A 98 -11.46 30.32 0.34
CA ILE A 98 -10.46 30.58 -0.71
C ILE A 98 -9.45 31.58 -0.14
N ASN A 99 -8.21 31.15 0.08
CA ASN A 99 -7.15 32.00 0.63
C ASN A 99 -6.13 32.33 -0.48
N PRO A 100 -6.16 33.54 -1.07
CA PRO A 100 -5.34 33.88 -2.24
C PRO A 100 -3.83 33.95 -1.94
N SER A 101 -3.45 34.07 -0.66
CA SER A 101 -2.05 34.16 -0.22
C SER A 101 -1.33 32.82 -0.13
N ALA A 102 -2.03 31.69 -0.24
CA ALA A 102 -1.41 30.36 -0.19
C ALA A 102 -0.74 29.96 -1.53
N SER A 103 -1.09 30.60 -2.64
CA SER A 103 -0.56 30.25 -3.98
C SER A 103 0.71 31.01 -4.38
N THR A 104 1.19 31.95 -3.56
CA THR A 104 2.42 32.72 -3.84
C THR A 104 3.52 32.36 -2.85
N LYS A 105 4.03 31.13 -2.93
CA LYS A 105 5.41 30.86 -2.52
C LYS A 105 6.11 30.14 -3.67
N PRO A 106 6.76 30.89 -4.59
CA PRO A 106 7.76 30.27 -5.45
C PRO A 106 8.88 29.80 -4.53
N THR A 107 9.09 28.50 -4.47
CA THR A 107 10.29 27.89 -3.90
C THR A 107 11.49 28.48 -4.65
N ARG A 108 12.25 29.33 -3.96
CA ARG A 108 13.52 29.89 -4.43
C ARG A 108 14.64 28.89 -4.22
#